data_AF-A0A920FLR6-F1
#
_entry.id   AF-A0A920FLR6-F1
#
_cell.length_a   1.000
_cell.length_b   1.000
_cell.length_c   1.000
_cell.angle_alpha   90.00
_cell.angle_beta   90.00
_cell.angle_gamma   90.00
#
_symmetry.space_group_name_H-M   'P 1'
#
loop_
_entity.id
_entity.type
_entity.pdbx_description
1 polymer ?
#
loop_
_entity_poly.entity_id
_entity_poly.type
_entity_poly.pdbx_seq_one_letter_code
_entity_poly.pdbx_strand_id
1 'polypeptide(L)'
;MFDRCGVKITISKRLKAVRRDGSELVAHIGSDFSSRIEERRVDQVVVEHGTLPLDDLYFELKPESLNLGEVDYASLIDGKPQELRKNPEGAFRLFRIGDAVSSRNIHAAIYDALRLCITL
;
A
#
# COMPACT_ATOMS: atom_id res chain seq x y z
N MET A 1 12.62 11.23 16.25
CA MET A 1 13.32 11.50 14.98
C MET A 1 14.61 10.71 15.01
N PHE A 2 14.88 9.85 14.01
CA PHE A 2 15.97 8.86 14.03
C PHE A 2 17.35 9.43 14.42
N ASP A 3 17.63 10.65 13.99
CA ASP A 3 18.83 11.43 14.35
C ASP A 3 19.05 11.53 15.87
N ARG A 4 18.01 11.91 16.63
CA ARG A 4 18.10 12.08 18.09
C ARG A 4 18.37 10.77 18.85
N CYS A 5 18.10 9.64 18.20
CA CYS A 5 18.33 8.31 18.78
C CYS A 5 19.65 7.69 18.30
N GLY A 6 20.48 8.41 17.53
CA GLY A 6 21.75 7.91 17.00
C GLY A 6 21.58 6.76 15.99
N VAL A 7 20.44 6.70 15.28
CA VAL A 7 20.17 5.62 14.32
C VAL A 7 21.07 5.76 13.10
N LYS A 8 21.76 4.67 12.74
CA LYS A 8 22.60 4.61 11.54
C LYS A 8 21.76 4.45 10.27
N ILE A 9 21.53 5.56 9.57
CA ILE A 9 20.89 5.55 8.24
C ILE A 9 21.94 5.16 7.19
N THR A 10 21.63 4.16 6.37
CA THR A 10 22.51 3.73 5.27
C THR A 10 21.75 3.84 3.94
N ILE A 11 22.12 4.82 3.11
CA ILE A 11 21.50 5.07 1.79
C ILE A 11 22.30 4.40 0.66
N SER A 12 21.70 4.30 -0.53
CA SER A 12 22.32 3.70 -1.72
C SER A 12 22.80 2.26 -1.50
N LYS A 13 22.07 1.52 -0.66
CA LYS A 13 22.32 0.12 -0.36
C LYS A 13 21.05 -0.70 -0.48
N ARG A 14 21.20 -1.99 -0.76
CA ARG A 14 20.13 -2.98 -0.84
C ARG A 14 20.49 -4.19 0.01
N LEU A 15 19.52 -4.70 0.76
CA LEU A 15 19.61 -6.01 1.39
C LEU A 15 19.54 -7.09 0.30
N LYS A 16 20.63 -7.84 0.08
CA LYS A 16 20.76 -8.86 -0.97
C LYS A 16 20.40 -10.26 -0.45
N ALA A 17 20.75 -10.56 0.81
CA ALA A 17 20.42 -11.82 1.46
C ALA A 17 20.42 -11.66 2.99
N VAL A 18 19.73 -12.57 3.67
CA VAL A 18 19.83 -12.77 5.13
C VAL A 18 20.10 -14.24 5.36
N ARG A 19 21.16 -14.55 6.11
CA ARG A 19 21.46 -15.92 6.55
C ARG A 19 21.49 -15.99 8.07
N ARG A 20 21.19 -17.16 8.62
CA ARG A 20 21.34 -17.42 10.06
C ARG A 20 22.77 -17.87 10.36
N ASP A 21 23.35 -17.39 11.46
CA ASP A 21 24.67 -17.78 11.97
C ASP A 21 24.60 -17.90 13.50
N GLY A 22 24.45 -19.14 13.98
CA GLY A 22 24.14 -19.40 15.39
C GLY A 22 22.80 -18.76 15.81
N SER A 23 22.85 -17.94 16.87
CA SER A 23 21.70 -17.16 17.35
C SER A 23 21.44 -15.87 16.58
N GLU A 24 22.38 -15.44 15.74
CA GLU A 24 22.31 -14.16 15.03
C GLU A 24 21.83 -14.33 13.57
N LEU A 25 21.44 -13.22 12.96
CA LEU A 25 21.24 -13.05 11.53
C LEU A 25 22.39 -12.23 10.94
N VAL A 26 22.89 -12.68 9.78
CA VAL A 26 23.88 -11.94 8.99
C VAL A 26 23.18 -11.40 7.74
N ALA A 27 23.01 -10.08 7.70
CA ALA A 27 22.48 -9.34 6.57
C ALA A 27 23.61 -9.01 5.58
N HIS A 28 23.46 -9.45 4.32
CA HIS A 28 24.36 -9.10 3.23
C HIS A 28 23.82 -7.84 2.54
N ILE A 29 24.54 -6.73 2.69
CA ILE A 29 24.15 -5.41 2.22
C ILE A 29 25.07 -5.02 1.07
N GLY A 30 24.49 -4.88 -0.13
CA GLY A 30 25.21 -4.52 -1.35
C GLY A 30 24.79 -3.16 -1.90
N SER A 31 25.35 -2.81 -3.07
CA SER A 31 24.90 -1.69 -3.91
C SER A 31 24.46 -2.23 -5.27
N ASP A 32 23.54 -1.53 -5.94
CA ASP A 32 23.23 -1.81 -7.35
C ASP A 32 24.30 -1.22 -8.30
N PHE A 33 25.26 -0.46 -7.76
CA PHE A 33 26.32 0.23 -8.50
C PHE A 33 27.73 -0.34 -8.28
N SER A 34 27.89 -1.40 -7.47
CA SER A 34 29.20 -2.05 -7.27
C SER A 34 29.06 -3.49 -6.79
N SER A 35 30.15 -4.26 -6.92
CA SER A 35 30.24 -5.64 -6.43
C SER A 35 30.54 -5.76 -4.93
N ARG A 36 30.70 -4.63 -4.22
CA ARG A 36 31.05 -4.64 -2.80
C ARG A 36 29.86 -5.09 -1.95
N ILE A 37 30.08 -6.10 -1.13
CA ILE A 37 29.14 -6.59 -0.11
C ILE A 37 29.68 -6.25 1.27
N GLU A 38 28.78 -5.82 2.14
CA GLU A 38 29.01 -5.61 3.56
C GLU A 38 28.15 -6.60 4.35
N GLU A 39 28.72 -7.20 5.39
CA GLU A 39 27.96 -8.01 6.33
C GLU A 39 27.57 -7.18 7.56
N ARG A 40 26.35 -7.39 8.06
CA ARG A 40 25.89 -6.82 9.33
C ARG A 40 25.23 -7.91 10.17
N ARG A 41 25.78 -8.16 11.35
CA ARG A 41 25.23 -9.07 12.35
C ARG A 41 24.18 -8.34 13.19
N VAL A 42 22.99 -8.93 13.30
CA VAL A 42 21.84 -8.39 14.04
C VAL A 42 21.00 -9.55 14.59
N ASP A 43 20.28 -9.31 15.69
CA ASP A 43 19.32 -10.29 16.22
C ASP A 43 18.06 -10.40 15.35
N GLN A 44 17.68 -9.31 14.68
CA GLN A 44 16.46 -9.22 13.87
C GLN A 44 16.67 -8.37 12.62
N VAL A 45 15.98 -8.76 11.55
CA VAL A 45 15.84 -7.97 10.32
C VAL A 45 14.35 -7.73 10.09
N VAL A 46 13.96 -6.46 10.10
CA VAL A 46 12.60 -6.02 9.76
C VAL A 46 12.64 -5.46 8.34
N VAL A 47 11.83 -6.02 7.44
CA VAL A 47 11.75 -5.58 6.04
C VAL A 47 10.44 -4.83 5.86
N GLU A 48 10.55 -3.57 5.48
CA GLU A 48 9.43 -2.76 4.98
C GLU A 48 9.77 -2.43 3.53
N HIS A 49 9.02 -3.00 2.59
CA HIS A 49 9.23 -2.85 1.14
C HIS A 49 7.93 -2.46 0.43
N GLY A 50 7.12 -1.62 1.09
CA GLY A 50 5.77 -1.31 0.64
C GLY A 50 4.89 -2.55 0.47
N THR A 51 3.78 -2.35 -0.23
CA THR A 51 2.79 -3.38 -0.54
C THR A 51 2.52 -3.39 -2.04
N LEU A 52 2.47 -4.57 -2.65
CA LEU A 52 1.91 -4.71 -3.99
C LEU A 52 0.38 -4.82 -3.86
N PRO A 53 -0.41 -4.01 -4.57
CA PRO A 53 -1.86 -4.14 -4.55
C PRO A 53 -2.28 -5.46 -5.22
N LEU A 54 -3.25 -6.15 -4.63
CA LEU A 54 -3.95 -7.26 -5.28
C LEU A 54 -5.11 -6.68 -6.11
N ASP A 55 -4.81 -6.15 -7.29
CA ASP A 55 -5.73 -5.35 -8.10
C ASP A 55 -6.39 -6.13 -9.25
N ASP A 56 -5.97 -7.35 -9.52
CA ASP A 56 -6.53 -8.22 -10.58
C ASP A 56 -8.07 -8.30 -10.49
N LEU A 57 -8.61 -8.70 -9.33
CA LEU A 57 -10.05 -8.79 -9.11
C LEU A 57 -10.76 -7.44 -9.33
N TYR A 58 -10.13 -6.33 -8.94
CA TYR A 58 -10.71 -5.02 -9.16
C TYR A 58 -10.83 -4.71 -10.65
N PHE A 59 -9.79 -5.02 -11.43
CA PHE A 59 -9.80 -4.79 -12.87
C PHE A 59 -10.72 -5.74 -13.64
N GLU A 60 -10.88 -6.98 -13.16
CA GLU A 60 -11.89 -7.92 -13.67
C GLU A 60 -13.32 -7.40 -13.45
N LEU A 61 -13.62 -6.86 -12.26
CA LEU A 61 -14.96 -6.37 -11.91
C LEU A 61 -15.28 -4.98 -12.50
N LYS A 62 -14.26 -4.15 -12.77
CA LYS A 62 -14.44 -2.77 -13.24
C LYS A 62 -15.36 -2.64 -14.47
N PRO A 63 -15.17 -3.40 -15.57
CA PRO A 63 -16.05 -3.30 -16.74
C PRO A 63 -17.50 -3.70 -16.46
N GLU A 64 -17.77 -4.54 -15.45
CA GLU A 64 -19.12 -4.99 -15.07
C GLU A 64 -19.84 -4.03 -14.11
N SER A 65 -19.16 -2.98 -13.66
CA SER A 65 -19.71 -2.01 -12.69
C SER A 65 -20.42 -0.83 -13.36
N LEU A 66 -21.52 -0.36 -12.74
CA LEU A 66 -22.32 0.80 -13.16
C LEU A 66 -21.48 2.08 -13.31
N ASN A 67 -20.53 2.27 -12.40
CA ASN A 67 -19.68 3.46 -12.32
C ASN A 67 -18.32 3.28 -12.99
N LEU A 68 -17.99 2.10 -13.54
CA LEU A 68 -16.68 1.79 -14.11
C LEU A 68 -15.52 2.11 -13.13
N GLY A 69 -15.76 1.92 -11.83
CA GLY A 69 -14.81 2.25 -10.76
C GLY A 69 -14.62 3.75 -10.48
N GLU A 70 -15.44 4.63 -11.05
CA GLU A 70 -15.41 6.07 -10.76
C GLU A 70 -16.02 6.41 -9.41
N VAL A 71 -15.38 7.32 -8.69
CA VAL A 71 -15.84 7.82 -7.40
C VAL A 71 -16.14 9.31 -7.51
N ASP A 72 -17.39 9.69 -7.26
CA ASP A 72 -17.85 11.06 -7.11
C ASP A 72 -17.58 11.51 -5.68
N TYR A 73 -16.38 12.03 -5.46
CA TYR A 73 -15.96 12.53 -4.16
C TYR A 73 -16.81 13.71 -3.68
N ALA A 74 -17.36 14.54 -4.57
CA ALA A 74 -18.16 15.69 -4.15
C ALA A 74 -19.45 15.21 -3.47
N SER A 75 -20.17 14.28 -4.10
CA SER A 75 -21.37 13.67 -3.51
C SER A 75 -21.07 12.96 -2.19
N LEU A 76 -19.99 12.17 -2.12
CA LEU A 76 -19.61 11.45 -0.89
C LEU A 76 -19.18 12.40 0.25
N ILE A 77 -18.53 13.53 -0.07
CA ILE A 77 -18.16 14.56 0.91
C ILE A 77 -19.41 15.25 1.46
N ASP A 78 -20.40 15.50 0.61
CA ASP A 78 -21.70 16.07 0.98
C ASP A 78 -22.61 15.08 1.74
N GLY A 79 -22.19 13.83 1.92
CA GLY A 79 -23.01 12.79 2.53
C GLY A 79 -24.20 12.38 1.65
N LYS A 80 -24.05 12.45 0.33
CA LYS A 80 -25.06 12.06 -0.65
C LYS A 80 -24.66 10.77 -1.38
N PRO A 81 -25.62 9.91 -1.75
CA PRO A 81 -25.36 8.77 -2.61
C PRO A 81 -24.76 9.21 -3.95
N GLN A 82 -23.79 8.45 -4.46
CA GLN A 82 -23.30 8.63 -5.82
C GLN A 82 -24.31 8.06 -6.82
N GLU A 83 -24.69 8.83 -7.85
CA GLU A 83 -25.65 8.40 -8.86
C GLU A 83 -25.03 7.99 -10.20
N LEU A 84 -23.72 8.18 -10.40
CA LEU A 84 -23.02 7.89 -11.67
C LEU A 84 -23.40 6.53 -12.29
N ARG A 85 -23.85 6.55 -13.55
CA ARG A 85 -24.14 5.37 -14.38
C ARG A 85 -23.46 5.52 -15.74
N LYS A 86 -22.18 5.15 -15.79
CA LYS A 86 -21.38 5.18 -17.03
C LYS A 86 -21.48 3.88 -17.83
N ASN A 87 -21.89 2.79 -17.18
CA ASN A 87 -22.24 1.52 -17.81
C ASN A 87 -23.69 1.17 -17.45
N PRO A 88 -24.66 1.35 -18.36
CA PRO A 88 -26.06 0.99 -18.12
C PRO A 88 -26.30 -0.50 -17.86
N GLU A 89 -25.45 -1.38 -18.39
CA GLU A 89 -25.54 -2.84 -18.24
C GLU A 89 -24.88 -3.36 -16.96
N GLY A 90 -24.25 -2.47 -16.18
CA GLY A 90 -23.57 -2.87 -14.95
C GLY A 90 -24.53 -3.33 -13.85
N ALA A 91 -24.15 -4.34 -13.08
CA ALA A 91 -25.00 -4.92 -12.03
C ALA A 91 -24.75 -4.35 -10.63
N PHE A 92 -23.60 -3.71 -10.42
CA PHE A 92 -23.16 -3.22 -9.11
C PHE A 92 -22.36 -1.93 -9.23
N ARG A 93 -22.19 -1.18 -8.13
CA ARG A 93 -21.22 -0.09 -8.05
C ARG A 93 -19.93 -0.61 -7.43
N LEU A 94 -18.80 -0.27 -8.03
CA LEU A 94 -17.47 -0.71 -7.58
C LEU A 94 -16.71 0.46 -6.95
N PHE A 95 -16.26 0.29 -5.72
CA PHE A 95 -15.50 1.29 -4.97
C PHE A 95 -14.18 0.71 -4.49
N ARG A 96 -13.14 1.56 -4.40
CA ARG A 96 -11.87 1.26 -3.70
C ARG A 96 -11.75 2.24 -2.54
N ILE A 97 -11.37 1.74 -1.38
CA ILE A 97 -11.20 2.53 -0.15
C ILE A 97 -9.91 2.13 0.56
N GLY A 98 -9.31 3.04 1.34
CA GLY A 98 -8.12 2.76 2.13
C GLY A 98 -6.92 2.35 1.28
N ASP A 99 -6.26 1.25 1.66
CA ASP A 99 -5.02 0.78 1.02
C ASP A 99 -5.22 0.38 -0.45
N ALA A 100 -6.46 0.09 -0.87
CA ALA A 100 -6.79 -0.13 -2.29
C ALA A 100 -6.68 1.16 -3.15
N VAL A 101 -6.62 2.34 -2.50
CA VAL A 101 -6.39 3.64 -3.14
C VAL A 101 -4.96 4.10 -2.88
N SER A 102 -4.50 4.04 -1.62
CA SER A 102 -3.15 4.44 -1.23
C SER A 102 -2.85 4.06 0.23
N SER A 103 -1.69 3.44 0.48
CA SER A 103 -1.20 3.13 1.82
C SER A 103 -0.69 4.39 2.54
N ARG A 104 -1.61 5.24 3.03
CA ARG A 104 -1.29 6.51 3.71
C ARG A 104 -1.40 6.41 5.23
N ASN A 105 -2.62 6.21 5.73
CA ASN A 105 -2.97 6.29 7.16
C ASN A 105 -4.32 5.61 7.42
N ILE A 106 -4.45 4.89 8.55
CA ILE A 106 -5.68 4.26 9.03
C ILE A 106 -6.85 5.25 9.12
N HIS A 107 -6.61 6.50 9.53
CA HIS A 107 -7.67 7.50 9.61
C HIS A 107 -8.31 7.77 8.25
N ALA A 108 -7.51 7.82 7.18
CA ALA A 108 -8.02 8.05 5.83
C ALA A 108 -8.91 6.88 5.38
N ALA A 109 -8.46 5.64 5.60
CA ALA A 109 -9.25 4.45 5.27
C ALA A 109 -10.59 4.40 6.02
N ILE A 110 -10.62 4.78 7.30
CA ILE A 110 -11.85 4.87 8.10
C ILE A 110 -12.79 5.93 7.50
N TYR A 111 -12.27 7.09 7.12
CA TYR A 111 -13.11 8.15 6.53
C TYR A 111 -13.63 7.78 5.14
N ASP A 112 -12.86 7.05 4.32
CA ASP A 112 -13.35 6.51 3.04
C ASP A 112 -14.52 5.55 3.27
N ALA A 113 -14.37 4.61 4.21
CA ALA A 113 -15.43 3.66 4.57
C ALA A 113 -16.67 4.37 5.13
N LEU A 114 -16.49 5.32 6.05
CA LEU A 114 -17.58 6.06 6.67
C LEU A 114 -18.42 6.80 5.63
N ARG A 115 -17.78 7.57 4.74
CA ARG A 115 -18.50 8.32 3.69
C ARG A 115 -19.26 7.41 2.76
N LEU A 116 -18.70 6.25 2.42
CA LEU A 116 -19.41 5.27 1.61
C LEU A 116 -20.59 4.67 2.39
N CYS A 117 -20.38 4.14 3.59
CA CYS A 117 -21.41 3.42 4.34
C CYS A 117 -22.59 4.27 4.80
N ILE A 118 -22.42 5.58 5.01
CA ILE A 118 -23.55 6.48 5.35
C ILE A 118 -24.34 6.95 4.13
N THR A 119 -23.86 6.68 2.91
CA THR A 119 -24.45 7.13 1.64
C THR A 119 -24.89 5.99 0.72
N LEU A 120 -24.68 4.74 1.14
CA LEU A 120 -25.11 3.53 0.42
C LEU A 120 -26.64 3.35 0.44
#